data_AF-A0A7C9L6C4-F1
#
_entry.id   AF-A0A7C9L6C4-F1
#
_cell.length_a   1.000
_cell.length_b   1.000
_cell.length_c   1.000
_cell.angle_alpha   90.00
_cell.angle_beta   90.00
_cell.angle_gamma   90.00
#
_symmetry.space_group_name_H-M   'P 1'
#
loop_
_entity.id
_entity.type
_entity.pdbx_description
1 polymer ?
#
loop_
_entity_poly.entity_id
_entity_poly.type
_entity_poly.pdbx_seq_one_letter_code
_entity_poly.pdbx_strand_id
1 'polypeptide(L)'
;MQRHHIPGIIAMAAIVVASNILVQFLFGQWLTWGAFTYPLAFLVTDVMNRVYGVAAARRVVVAGFITGVICSAIGTQIQGEFGPLVTWRIAAGSGLAFLTAQLVDIVIFDRLRDQRWWRAPLASTLVGSSLDTAIFFTVAFSASLTFLEPGNDTSWAAEALPLLGTGPVAPLWVSLAVADWMVKLSLALIALVPFRIIVGAMTARTT
;
A
#
# COMPACT_ATOMS: atom_id res chain seq x y z
N MET A 1 14.10 26.39 0.45
CA MET A 1 13.50 25.06 0.19
C MET A 1 12.47 25.19 -0.91
N GLN A 2 12.73 24.60 -2.08
CA GLN A 2 11.85 24.68 -3.24
C GLN A 2 10.52 23.94 -2.96
N ARG A 3 9.38 24.65 -2.98
CA ARG A 3 8.03 24.18 -2.58
C ARG A 3 7.40 23.12 -3.51
N HIS A 4 8.16 22.63 -4.49
CA HIS A 4 7.67 21.78 -5.58
C HIS A 4 7.17 20.38 -5.16
N HIS A 5 7.48 19.90 -3.95
CA HIS A 5 7.06 18.56 -3.49
C HIS A 5 5.81 18.54 -2.60
N ILE A 6 5.31 19.72 -2.21
CA ILE A 6 4.15 19.84 -1.30
C ILE A 6 2.90 19.14 -1.86
N PRO A 7 2.54 19.29 -3.16
CA PRO A 7 1.36 18.62 -3.70
C PRO A 7 1.44 17.09 -3.58
N GLY A 8 2.62 16.51 -3.84
CA GLY A 8 2.85 15.07 -3.71
C GLY A 8 2.74 14.59 -2.25
N ILE A 9 3.26 15.37 -1.30
CA ILE A 9 3.14 15.06 0.13
C ILE A 9 1.67 15.07 0.56
N ILE A 10 0.90 16.08 0.15
CA ILE A 10 -0.53 16.19 0.49
C ILE A 10 -1.31 15.03 -0.14
N ALA A 11 -1.07 14.72 -1.42
CA ALA A 11 -1.73 13.62 -2.10
C ALA A 11 -1.44 12.27 -1.42
N MET A 12 -0.17 12.00 -1.10
CA MET A 12 0.23 10.79 -0.38
C MET A 12 -0.43 10.70 1.00
N ALA A 13 -0.35 11.76 1.80
CA ALA A 13 -0.96 11.78 3.13
C ALA A 13 -2.48 11.57 3.05
N ALA A 14 -3.17 12.21 2.10
CA ALA A 14 -4.60 12.04 1.89
C ALA A 14 -4.96 10.59 1.51
N ILE A 15 -4.22 9.96 0.60
CA ILE A 15 -4.41 8.56 0.22
C ILE A 15 -4.18 7.64 1.42
N VAL A 16 -3.12 7.87 2.21
CA VAL A 16 -2.82 7.05 3.39
C VAL A 16 -3.92 7.18 4.45
N VAL A 17 -4.38 8.40 4.75
CA VAL A 17 -5.49 8.63 5.68
C VAL A 17 -6.77 7.95 5.17
N ALA A 18 -7.12 8.19 3.91
CA ALA A 18 -8.30 7.59 3.30
C ALA A 18 -8.24 6.06 3.36
N SER A 19 -7.09 5.45 3.06
CA SER A 19 -6.94 4.00 3.08
C SER A 19 -7.04 3.42 4.51
N ASN A 20 -6.51 4.12 5.52
CA ASN A 20 -6.65 3.71 6.93
C ASN A 20 -8.08 3.83 7.46
N ILE A 21 -8.90 4.71 6.89
CA ILE A 21 -10.33 4.81 7.20
C ILE A 21 -11.11 3.75 6.41
N LEU A 22 -10.86 3.65 5.11
CA LEU A 22 -11.60 2.79 4.18
C LEU A 22 -11.35 1.30 4.39
N VAL A 23 -10.24 0.92 5.04
CA VAL A 23 -10.00 -0.48 5.43
C VAL A 23 -11.05 -1.00 6.42
N GLN A 24 -11.75 -0.13 7.14
CA GLN A 24 -12.79 -0.52 8.09
C GLN A 24 -14.12 -0.90 7.40
N PHE A 25 -14.26 -0.64 6.09
CA PHE A 25 -15.47 -0.89 5.34
C PHE A 25 -15.27 -2.05 4.37
N LEU A 26 -16.03 -3.13 4.55
CA LEU A 26 -15.98 -4.32 3.72
C LEU A 26 -16.50 -4.04 2.29
N PHE A 27 -15.85 -4.66 1.32
CA PHE A 27 -16.28 -4.75 -0.06
C PHE A 27 -16.33 -6.22 -0.48
N GLY A 28 -17.54 -6.79 -0.47
CA GLY A 28 -17.72 -8.22 -0.66
C GLY A 28 -17.16 -9.03 0.51
N GLN A 29 -16.69 -10.25 0.23
CA GLN A 29 -16.25 -11.20 1.27
C GLN A 29 -14.74 -11.18 1.53
N TRP A 30 -13.94 -10.60 0.63
CA TRP A 30 -12.48 -10.76 0.64
C TRP A 30 -11.69 -9.45 0.75
N LEU A 31 -12.37 -8.31 0.53
CA LEU A 31 -11.71 -7.03 0.35
C LEU A 31 -12.35 -5.96 1.23
N THR A 32 -11.62 -4.86 1.38
CA THR A 32 -12.10 -3.63 1.98
C THR A 32 -11.97 -2.51 0.97
N TRP A 33 -12.64 -1.39 1.20
CA TRP A 33 -12.47 -0.21 0.35
C TRP A 33 -11.03 0.32 0.35
N GLY A 34 -10.28 0.07 1.43
CA GLY A 34 -8.85 0.41 1.52
C GLY A 34 -7.98 -0.26 0.46
N ALA A 35 -8.33 -1.47 0.01
CA ALA A 35 -7.60 -2.19 -1.03
C ALA A 35 -7.64 -1.49 -2.40
N PHE A 36 -8.66 -0.65 -2.64
CA PHE A 36 -8.80 0.10 -3.88
C PHE A 36 -8.12 1.48 -3.82
N THR A 37 -8.01 2.08 -2.63
CA THR A 37 -7.41 3.41 -2.49
C THR A 37 -5.91 3.35 -2.28
N TYR A 38 -5.42 2.35 -1.54
CA TYR A 38 -4.00 2.22 -1.23
C TYR A 38 -3.08 2.15 -2.47
N PRO A 39 -3.43 1.43 -3.56
CA PRO A 39 -2.56 1.33 -4.73
C PRO A 39 -2.28 2.68 -5.41
N LEU A 40 -3.14 3.70 -5.18
CA LEU A 40 -2.90 5.06 -5.67
C LEU A 40 -1.66 5.71 -5.03
N ALA A 41 -1.19 5.21 -3.89
CA ALA A 41 0.05 5.68 -3.28
C ALA A 41 1.27 5.42 -4.19
N PHE A 42 1.33 4.26 -4.86
CA PHE A 42 2.39 3.96 -5.83
C PHE A 42 2.37 4.93 -7.02
N LEU A 43 1.17 5.26 -7.52
CA LEU A 43 1.03 6.27 -8.59
C LEU A 43 1.61 7.63 -8.16
N VAL A 44 1.36 8.07 -6.93
CA VAL A 44 1.94 9.33 -6.42
C VAL A 44 3.47 9.23 -6.35
N THR A 45 4.00 8.13 -5.81
CA THR A 45 5.45 7.89 -5.72
C THR A 45 6.11 7.91 -7.11
N ASP A 46 5.54 7.21 -8.08
CA ASP A 46 6.02 7.13 -9.46
C ASP A 46 6.02 8.50 -10.15
N VAL A 47 4.94 9.27 -10.03
CA VAL A 47 4.84 10.64 -10.58
C VAL A 47 5.92 11.52 -9.96
N MET A 48 6.10 11.46 -8.64
CA MET A 48 7.08 12.26 -7.93
C MET A 48 8.52 11.88 -8.31
N ASN A 49 8.79 10.59 -8.48
CA ASN A 49 10.10 10.09 -8.92
C ASN A 49 10.42 10.53 -10.35
N ARG A 50 9.42 10.48 -11.24
CA ARG A 50 9.57 10.90 -12.63
C ARG A 50 9.84 12.39 -12.76
N VAL A 51 9.01 13.23 -12.14
CA VAL A 51 9.02 14.69 -12.33
C VAL A 51 10.11 15.34 -11.49
N TYR A 52 10.33 14.87 -10.27
CA TYR A 52 11.20 15.54 -9.29
C TYR A 52 12.38 14.68 -8.80
N GLY A 53 12.47 13.43 -9.25
CA GLY A 53 13.57 12.53 -8.92
C GLY A 53 13.43 11.78 -7.59
N VAL A 54 14.39 10.89 -7.34
CA VAL A 54 14.43 9.96 -6.21
C VAL A 54 14.31 10.67 -4.85
N ALA A 55 15.01 11.80 -4.68
CA ALA A 55 15.00 12.53 -3.41
C ALA A 55 13.61 13.06 -3.04
N ALA A 56 12.84 13.52 -4.03
CA ALA A 56 11.48 13.99 -3.83
C ALA A 56 10.54 12.82 -3.50
N ALA A 57 10.62 11.73 -4.24
CA ALA A 57 9.82 10.53 -4.01
C ALA A 57 10.05 9.99 -2.57
N ARG A 58 11.30 9.91 -2.12
CA ARG A 58 11.63 9.47 -0.74
C ARG A 58 11.00 10.36 0.32
N ARG A 59 10.98 11.69 0.12
CA ARG A 59 10.35 12.62 1.07
C ARG A 59 8.83 12.40 1.16
N VAL A 60 8.19 12.16 0.02
CA VAL A 60 6.75 11.87 -0.04
C VAL A 60 6.44 10.55 0.67
N VAL A 61 7.24 9.50 0.44
CA VAL A 61 7.12 8.22 1.14
C VAL A 61 7.31 8.38 2.65
N VAL A 62 8.34 9.11 3.11
CA VAL A 62 8.54 9.34 4.55
C VAL A 62 7.37 10.09 5.16
N ALA A 63 6.81 11.10 4.47
CA ALA A 63 5.62 11.78 4.94
C ALA A 63 4.42 10.84 5.04
N GLY A 64 4.17 10.03 4.00
CA GLY A 64 3.12 9.01 4.01
C GLY A 64 3.28 7.99 5.13
N PHE A 65 4.52 7.55 5.40
CA PHE A 65 4.83 6.63 6.50
C PHE A 65 4.51 7.27 7.86
N ILE A 66 4.95 8.51 8.10
CA ILE A 66 4.65 9.23 9.34
C ILE A 66 3.14 9.38 9.50
N THR A 67 2.42 9.74 8.43
CA THR A 67 0.95 9.81 8.44
C THR A 67 0.33 8.45 8.79
N GLY A 68 0.82 7.35 8.20
CA GLY A 68 0.34 6.00 8.47
C GLY A 68 0.58 5.56 9.91
N VAL A 69 1.75 5.90 10.48
CA VAL A 69 2.07 5.64 11.90
C VAL A 69 1.12 6.42 12.81
N ILE A 70 0.84 7.69 12.51
CA ILE A 70 -0.11 8.50 13.29
C ILE A 70 -1.52 7.91 13.20
N CYS A 71 -1.98 7.57 11.99
CA CYS A 71 -3.29 6.91 11.79
C CYS A 71 -3.39 5.59 12.55
N SER A 72 -2.34 4.77 12.50
CA SER A 72 -2.28 3.48 13.21
C SER A 72 -2.26 3.69 14.72
N ALA A 73 -1.48 4.65 15.23
CA ALA A 73 -1.44 4.99 16.65
C ALA A 73 -2.82 5.45 17.15
N ILE A 74 -3.52 6.30 16.40
CA ILE A 74 -4.89 6.70 16.71
C ILE A 74 -5.83 5.48 16.66
N GLY A 75 -5.72 4.64 15.62
CA GLY A 75 -6.52 3.44 15.46
C GLY A 75 -6.37 2.43 16.62
N THR A 76 -5.19 2.34 17.24
CA THR A 76 -4.98 1.48 18.42
C THR A 76 -5.75 1.97 19.66
N GLN A 77 -6.12 3.26 19.71
CA GLN A 77 -6.85 3.86 20.82
C GLN A 77 -8.38 3.80 20.62
N ILE A 78 -8.85 3.53 19.40
CA ILE A 78 -10.28 3.46 19.09
C ILE A 78 -10.73 2.01 19.22
N GLN A 79 -11.62 1.74 20.19
CA GLN A 79 -12.21 0.43 20.39
C GLN A 79 -13.43 0.24 19.47
N GLY A 80 -13.37 -0.77 18.61
CA GLY A 80 -14.50 -1.30 17.88
C GLY A 80 -15.18 -2.45 18.62
N GLU A 81 -16.10 -3.14 17.93
CA GLU A 81 -16.89 -4.24 18.50
C GLU A 81 -16.03 -5.43 18.96
N PHE A 82 -14.88 -5.66 18.31
CA PHE A 82 -14.02 -6.83 18.54
C PHE A 82 -12.62 -6.46 19.08
N GLY A 83 -12.45 -5.25 19.63
CA GLY A 83 -11.17 -4.73 20.11
C GLY A 83 -10.69 -3.51 19.32
N PRO A 84 -9.39 -3.15 19.39
CA PRO A 84 -8.90 -1.94 18.75
C PRO A 84 -9.01 -2.05 17.23
N LEU A 85 -9.38 -0.95 16.57
CA LEU A 85 -9.52 -0.90 15.10
C LEU A 85 -8.21 -1.22 14.37
N VAL A 86 -7.08 -0.97 15.02
CA VAL A 86 -5.74 -1.33 14.54
C VAL A 86 -4.98 -1.99 15.68
N THR A 87 -4.58 -3.24 15.50
CA THR A 87 -3.71 -3.95 16.44
C THR A 87 -2.26 -3.54 16.24
N TRP A 88 -1.40 -3.80 17.22
CA TRP A 88 0.02 -3.46 17.11
C TRP A 88 0.72 -4.24 16.00
N ARG A 89 0.29 -5.48 15.73
CA ARG A 89 0.74 -6.26 14.58
C ARG A 89 0.31 -5.69 13.25
N ILE A 90 -0.93 -5.21 13.12
CA ILE A 90 -1.40 -4.56 11.89
C ILE A 90 -0.62 -3.26 11.65
N ALA A 91 -0.36 -2.47 12.70
CA ALA A 91 0.45 -1.25 12.61
C ALA A 91 1.90 -1.54 12.19
N ALA A 92 2.53 -2.55 12.80
CA ALA A 92 3.89 -2.96 12.44
C ALA A 92 3.95 -3.53 11.01
N GLY A 93 3.00 -4.38 10.64
CA GLY A 93 2.89 -4.96 9.31
C GLY A 93 2.68 -3.91 8.23
N SER A 94 1.76 -2.96 8.44
CA SER A 94 1.47 -1.88 7.48
C SER A 94 2.67 -0.94 7.32
N GLY A 95 3.33 -0.58 8.42
CA GLY A 95 4.52 0.26 8.39
C GLY A 95 5.70 -0.38 7.66
N LEU A 96 5.98 -1.66 7.94
CA LEU A 96 7.04 -2.43 7.28
C LEU A 96 6.74 -2.63 5.80
N ALA A 97 5.52 -3.05 5.45
CA ALA A 97 5.09 -3.24 4.08
C ALA A 97 5.19 -1.94 3.27
N PHE A 98 4.61 -0.85 3.79
CA PHE A 98 4.62 0.45 3.12
C PHE A 98 6.05 0.94 2.84
N LEU A 99 6.91 0.98 3.86
CA LEU A 99 8.28 1.49 3.68
C LEU A 99 9.08 0.63 2.71
N THR A 100 9.07 -0.68 2.88
CA THR A 100 9.87 -1.58 2.04
C THR A 100 9.39 -1.55 0.60
N ALA A 101 8.08 -1.64 0.37
CA ALA A 101 7.48 -1.62 -0.95
C ALA A 101 7.74 -0.30 -1.68
N GLN A 102 7.51 0.84 -1.02
CA GLN A 102 7.69 2.16 -1.63
C GLN A 102 9.16 2.48 -1.90
N LEU A 103 10.09 2.05 -1.04
CA LEU A 103 11.53 2.26 -1.28
C LEU A 103 12.03 1.37 -2.43
N VAL A 104 11.59 0.12 -2.50
CA VAL A 104 11.91 -0.78 -3.63
C VAL A 104 11.31 -0.26 -4.93
N ASP A 105 10.07 0.21 -4.89
CA ASP A 105 9.39 0.86 -6.02
C ASP A 105 10.24 2.02 -6.57
N ILE A 106 10.63 2.98 -5.73
CA ILE A 106 11.49 4.11 -6.12
C ILE A 106 12.77 3.64 -6.81
N VAL A 107 13.41 2.60 -6.28
CA VAL A 107 14.69 2.08 -6.78
C VAL A 107 14.51 1.37 -8.14
N ILE A 108 13.47 0.54 -8.29
CA ILE A 108 13.18 -0.15 -9.55
C ILE A 108 12.75 0.87 -10.61
N PHE A 109 11.88 1.81 -10.24
CA PHE A 109 11.41 2.86 -11.13
C PHE A 109 12.58 3.67 -11.68
N ASP A 110 13.46 4.14 -10.80
CA ASP A 110 14.59 5.00 -11.20
C ASP A 110 15.56 4.24 -12.12
N ARG A 111 15.82 2.95 -11.87
CA ARG A 111 16.63 2.11 -12.77
C ARG A 111 16.02 1.90 -14.15
N LEU A 112 14.70 1.87 -14.24
CA LEU A 112 13.97 1.65 -15.48
C LEU A 112 13.49 2.96 -16.13
N ARG A 113 13.83 4.13 -15.55
CA ARG A 113 13.19 5.39 -15.92
C ARG A 113 13.42 5.76 -17.38
N ASP A 114 14.60 5.48 -17.93
CA ASP A 114 14.98 5.86 -19.29
C ASP A 114 14.46 4.89 -20.36
N GLN A 115 13.77 3.82 -19.95
CA GLN A 115 13.09 2.91 -20.84
C GLN A 115 11.75 3.52 -21.33
N ARG A 116 10.97 2.73 -22.08
CA ARG A 116 9.62 3.13 -22.50
C ARG A 116 8.79 3.57 -21.29
N TRP A 117 8.04 4.67 -21.45
CA TRP A 117 7.36 5.39 -20.36
C TRP A 117 6.54 4.54 -19.37
N TRP A 118 5.97 3.41 -19.82
CA TRP A 118 5.15 2.51 -19.00
C TRP A 118 5.95 1.45 -18.25
N ARG A 119 7.19 1.14 -18.66
CA ARG A 119 7.98 0.04 -18.10
C ARG A 119 8.37 0.30 -16.65
N ALA A 120 8.84 1.52 -16.37
CA ALA A 120 9.20 1.92 -15.02
C ALA A 120 8.02 1.81 -14.04
N PRO A 121 6.88 2.51 -14.23
CA PRO A 121 5.76 2.47 -13.28
C PRO A 121 5.14 1.07 -13.16
N LEU A 122 5.02 0.33 -14.26
CA LEU A 122 4.42 -1.01 -14.20
C LEU A 122 5.32 -1.99 -13.43
N ALA A 123 6.62 -2.01 -13.71
CA ALA A 123 7.54 -2.96 -13.08
C ALA A 123 7.80 -2.61 -11.61
N SER A 124 7.92 -1.32 -11.28
CA SER A 124 8.12 -0.87 -9.90
C SER A 124 6.89 -1.17 -9.05
N THR A 125 5.69 -0.79 -9.53
CA THR A 125 4.43 -1.03 -8.82
C THR A 125 4.16 -2.53 -8.67
N LEU A 126 4.44 -3.35 -9.70
CA LEU A 126 4.28 -4.81 -9.64
C LEU A 126 5.11 -5.43 -8.51
N VAL A 127 6.41 -5.11 -8.46
CA VAL A 127 7.31 -5.67 -7.45
C VAL A 127 6.99 -5.08 -6.07
N GLY A 128 6.80 -3.76 -5.99
CA GLY A 128 6.43 -3.06 -4.76
C GLY A 128 5.15 -3.61 -4.15
N SER A 129 4.07 -3.71 -4.94
CA SER A 129 2.77 -4.23 -4.48
C SER A 129 2.85 -5.70 -4.04
N SER A 130 3.66 -6.51 -4.72
CA SER A 130 3.84 -7.92 -4.35
C SER A 130 4.57 -8.06 -3.01
N LEU A 131 5.63 -7.24 -2.79
CA LEU A 131 6.33 -7.18 -1.51
C LEU A 131 5.43 -6.65 -0.40
N ASP A 132 4.65 -5.61 -0.68
CA ASP A 132 3.70 -5.01 0.24
C ASP A 132 2.70 -6.05 0.76
N THR A 133 2.00 -6.74 -0.15
CA THR A 133 1.04 -7.78 0.22
C THR A 133 1.72 -8.91 0.99
N ALA A 134 2.88 -9.40 0.53
CA ALA A 134 3.58 -10.49 1.20
C ALA A 134 3.98 -10.11 2.64
N ILE A 135 4.54 -8.92 2.84
CA ILE A 135 4.98 -8.45 4.16
C ILE A 135 3.78 -8.15 5.05
N PHE A 136 2.79 -7.40 4.55
CA PHE A 136 1.64 -6.98 5.34
C PHE A 136 0.86 -8.18 5.87
N PHE A 137 0.41 -9.07 4.98
CA PHE A 137 -0.43 -10.18 5.38
C PHE A 137 0.32 -11.19 6.24
N THR A 138 1.60 -11.43 5.97
CA THR A 138 2.43 -12.31 6.82
C THR A 138 2.57 -11.72 8.21
N VAL A 139 2.96 -10.45 8.35
CA VAL A 139 3.19 -9.83 9.67
C VAL A 139 1.89 -9.69 10.46
N ALA A 140 0.83 -9.22 9.80
CA ALA A 140 -0.45 -8.93 10.45
C ALA A 140 -1.23 -10.19 10.84
N PHE A 141 -1.22 -11.24 10.01
CA PHE A 141 -2.18 -12.36 10.14
C PHE A 141 -1.56 -13.75 10.24
N SER A 142 -0.25 -13.94 9.99
CA SER A 142 0.36 -15.27 10.15
C SER A 142 0.33 -15.73 11.60
N ALA A 143 -0.03 -17.00 11.83
CA ALA A 143 -0.03 -17.62 13.15
C ALA A 143 1.39 -17.69 13.76
N SER A 144 2.43 -17.75 12.93
CA SER A 144 3.83 -17.78 13.39
C SER A 144 4.25 -16.52 14.14
N LEU A 145 3.51 -15.42 14.00
CA LEU A 145 3.82 -14.12 14.58
C LEU A 145 2.82 -13.69 15.66
N THR A 146 1.88 -14.55 16.04
CA THR A 146 0.91 -14.25 17.10
C THR A 146 1.57 -13.96 18.45
N PHE A 147 2.74 -14.53 18.72
CA PHE A 147 3.50 -14.26 19.95
C PHE A 147 3.92 -12.78 20.11
N LEU A 148 3.95 -11.99 19.03
CA LEU A 148 4.27 -10.56 19.07
C LEU A 148 3.16 -9.73 19.73
N GLU A 149 1.92 -10.22 19.71
CA GLU A 149 0.78 -9.55 20.34
C GLU A 149 -0.26 -10.59 20.79
N PRO A 150 0.00 -11.31 21.91
CA PRO A 150 -0.89 -12.37 22.37
C PRO A 150 -2.28 -11.87 22.83
N GLY A 151 -2.40 -10.56 23.11
CA GLY A 151 -3.61 -9.95 23.66
C GLY A 151 -4.71 -9.66 22.63
N ASN A 152 -4.41 -9.72 21.33
CA ASN A 152 -5.39 -9.48 20.26
C ASN A 152 -5.56 -10.74 19.41
N ASP A 153 -6.79 -11.28 19.38
CA ASP A 153 -7.07 -12.52 18.68
C ASP A 153 -7.13 -12.31 17.16
N THR A 154 -6.27 -13.04 16.44
CA THR A 154 -6.20 -13.09 14.97
C THR A 154 -6.48 -14.50 14.44
N SER A 155 -6.98 -15.40 15.29
CA SER A 155 -7.24 -16.81 14.95
C SER A 155 -8.26 -16.97 13.82
N TRP A 156 -9.23 -16.05 13.71
CA TRP A 156 -10.18 -16.00 12.59
C TRP A 156 -9.48 -15.97 11.23
N ALA A 157 -8.34 -15.28 11.13
CA ALA A 157 -7.59 -15.14 9.89
C ALA A 157 -6.83 -16.45 9.54
N ALA A 158 -6.64 -17.34 10.51
CA ALA A 158 -5.98 -18.63 10.35
C ALA A 158 -6.95 -19.77 9.98
N GLU A 159 -8.26 -19.50 9.87
CA GLU A 159 -9.25 -20.50 9.51
C GLU A 159 -8.91 -21.16 8.16
N ALA A 160 -8.93 -22.49 8.13
CA ALA A 160 -8.55 -23.27 6.95
C ALA A 160 -9.73 -23.39 5.99
N LEU A 161 -9.68 -22.62 4.91
CA LEU A 161 -10.75 -22.53 3.90
C LEU A 161 -10.17 -22.72 2.49
N PRO A 162 -10.98 -23.17 1.51
CA PRO A 162 -10.55 -23.19 0.12
C PRO A 162 -10.12 -21.78 -0.35
N LEU A 163 -8.97 -21.68 -1.01
CA LEU A 163 -8.44 -20.42 -1.54
C LEU A 163 -9.48 -19.76 -2.46
N LEU A 164 -9.91 -18.54 -2.13
CA LEU A 164 -10.97 -17.81 -2.83
C LEU A 164 -12.26 -18.64 -3.03
N GLY A 165 -12.55 -19.58 -2.14
CA GLY A 165 -13.73 -20.44 -2.15
C GLY A 165 -13.70 -21.63 -3.11
N THR A 166 -12.67 -21.79 -3.96
CA THR A 166 -12.62 -22.88 -4.97
C THR A 166 -11.24 -23.55 -5.14
N GLY A 167 -10.20 -23.06 -4.46
CA GLY A 167 -8.83 -23.55 -4.59
C GLY A 167 -8.35 -24.47 -3.45
N PRO A 168 -7.03 -24.68 -3.31
CA PRO A 168 -6.46 -25.49 -2.23
C PRO A 168 -6.79 -24.90 -0.86
N VAL A 169 -6.88 -25.75 0.16
CA VAL A 169 -7.13 -25.32 1.53
C VAL A 169 -5.92 -24.53 2.05
N ALA A 170 -6.16 -23.31 2.49
CA ALA A 170 -5.15 -22.41 3.05
C ALA A 170 -5.79 -21.56 4.16
N PRO A 171 -4.98 -20.92 5.02
CA PRO A 171 -5.50 -19.93 5.96
C PRO A 171 -6.27 -18.81 5.25
N LEU A 172 -7.38 -18.34 5.84
CA LEU A 172 -8.23 -17.28 5.30
C LEU A 172 -7.43 -16.04 4.86
N TRP A 173 -6.44 -15.62 5.65
CA TRP A 173 -5.61 -14.46 5.31
C TRP A 173 -4.88 -14.60 3.97
N VAL A 174 -4.60 -15.82 3.51
CA VAL A 174 -4.00 -16.06 2.19
C VAL A 174 -4.99 -15.70 1.08
N SER A 175 -6.27 -16.04 1.24
CA SER A 175 -7.33 -15.59 0.30
C SER A 175 -7.45 -14.07 0.28
N LEU A 176 -7.41 -13.42 1.44
CA LEU A 176 -7.41 -11.96 1.55
C LEU A 176 -6.19 -11.34 0.83
N ALA A 177 -5.01 -11.93 1.04
CA ALA A 177 -3.77 -11.50 0.41
C ALA A 177 -3.83 -11.62 -1.12
N VAL A 178 -4.32 -12.75 -1.64
CA VAL A 178 -4.45 -12.95 -3.09
C VAL A 178 -5.50 -11.99 -3.68
N ALA A 179 -6.62 -11.78 -3.01
CA ALA A 179 -7.64 -10.83 -3.45
C ALA A 179 -7.08 -9.40 -3.51
N ASP A 180 -6.41 -8.94 -2.45
CA ASP A 180 -5.75 -7.64 -2.39
C ASP A 180 -4.70 -7.48 -3.49
N TRP A 181 -3.86 -8.50 -3.70
CA TRP A 181 -2.86 -8.50 -4.74
C TRP A 181 -3.45 -8.39 -6.15
N MET A 182 -4.52 -9.14 -6.45
CA MET A 182 -5.19 -9.05 -7.76
C MET A 182 -5.74 -7.64 -8.02
N VAL A 183 -6.29 -6.98 -6.99
CA VAL A 183 -6.75 -5.59 -7.09
C VAL A 183 -5.58 -4.65 -7.36
N LYS A 184 -4.47 -4.79 -6.63
CA LYS A 184 -3.24 -4.03 -6.84
C LYS A 184 -2.72 -4.16 -8.27
N LEU A 185 -2.65 -5.38 -8.82
CA LEU A 185 -2.22 -5.61 -10.20
C LEU A 185 -3.14 -4.95 -11.22
N SER A 186 -4.44 -5.09 -11.03
CA SER A 186 -5.45 -4.50 -11.92
C SER A 186 -5.36 -2.97 -11.92
N LEU A 187 -5.24 -2.38 -10.72
CA LEU A 187 -5.10 -0.95 -10.56
C LEU A 187 -3.74 -0.43 -11.06
N ALA A 188 -2.66 -1.20 -10.95
CA ALA A 188 -1.36 -0.84 -11.52
C ALA A 188 -1.45 -0.66 -13.05
N LEU A 189 -2.18 -1.54 -13.74
CA LEU A 189 -2.42 -1.41 -15.18
C LEU A 189 -3.29 -0.18 -15.50
N ILE A 190 -4.36 0.04 -14.74
CA ILE A 190 -5.24 1.20 -14.92
C ILE A 190 -4.49 2.50 -14.65
N ALA A 191 -3.63 2.53 -13.64
CA ALA A 191 -2.86 3.70 -13.20
C ALA A 191 -1.83 4.18 -14.23
N LEU A 192 -1.48 3.36 -15.24
CA LEU A 192 -0.63 3.80 -16.36
C LEU A 192 -1.24 4.97 -17.14
N VAL A 193 -2.57 5.02 -17.24
CA VAL A 193 -3.28 6.11 -17.93
C VAL A 193 -3.12 7.45 -17.20
N PRO A 194 -3.56 7.59 -15.92
CA PRO A 194 -3.36 8.85 -15.19
C PRO A 194 -1.88 9.18 -15.00
N PHE A 195 -1.00 8.19 -14.81
CA PHE A 195 0.45 8.41 -14.77
C PHE A 195 0.93 9.17 -16.01
N ARG A 196 0.58 8.68 -17.20
CA ARG A 196 1.00 9.31 -18.47
C ARG A 196 0.46 10.73 -18.60
N ILE A 197 -0.81 10.95 -18.24
CA ILE A 197 -1.47 12.25 -18.33
C ILE A 197 -0.80 13.25 -17.39
N ILE A 198 -0.62 12.89 -16.12
CA ILE A 198 -0.07 13.76 -15.09
C ILE A 198 1.38 14.13 -15.41
N VAL A 199 2.22 13.13 -15.72
CA VAL A 199 3.62 13.37 -16.08
C VAL A 199 3.72 14.27 -17.31
N GLY A 200 2.96 13.97 -18.37
CA GLY A 200 2.95 14.79 -19.58
C GLY A 200 2.56 16.25 -19.31
N ALA A 201 1.51 16.48 -18.51
CA ALA A 201 1.06 17.81 -18.14
C ALA A 201 2.07 18.59 -17.28
N MET A 202 2.77 17.91 -16.38
CA MET A 202 3.75 18.55 -15.48
C MET A 202 5.07 18.85 -16.18
N THR A 203 5.56 17.95 -17.03
CA THR A 203 6.79 18.18 -17.80
C THR A 203 6.60 19.30 -18.83
N ALA A 204 5.44 19.36 -19.50
CA ALA A 204 5.14 20.43 -20.47
C ALA A 204 5.06 21.83 -19.87
N ARG A 205 4.81 21.97 -18.56
CA ARG A 205 4.81 23.26 -17.86
C ARG A 205 6.21 23.75 -17.45
N THR A 206 7.23 22.91 -17.62
CA THR A 206 8.60 23.20 -17.16
C THR A 206 9.53 23.58 -18.33
N THR A 207 9.09 23.33 -19.58
CA THR A 207 9.70 23.81 -20.84
C THR A 207 8.93 24.99 -21.39
#